data_AF-A0A8F0ZV90-F1
#
_entry.id   AF-A0A8F0ZV90-F1
#
_cell.length_a   1.000
_cell.length_b   1.000
_cell.length_c   1.000
_cell.angle_alpha   90.00
_cell.angle_beta   90.00
_cell.angle_gamma   90.00
#
_symmetry.space_group_name_H-M   'P 1'
#
loop_
_entity.id
_entity.type
_entity.pdbx_description
1 polymer ?
#
loop_
_entity_poly.entity_id
_entity_poly.type
_entity_poly.pdbx_seq_one_letter_code
_entity_poly.pdbx_strand_id
1 'polypeptide(L)' 'GANNTGINGFEYGYDAQAEAPWVWNRSTGELITFDDHRSVLAKGSYAKSLGLAGLFSWEIDA' A
#
# COMPACT_ATOMS: atom_id res chain seq x y z
N GLY A 1 -7.33 10.28 1.72
CA GLY A 1 -8.64 10.67 1.17
C GLY A 1 -9.21 9.55 0.33
N ALA A 2 -10.47 9.63 -0.08
CA ALA A 2 -11.05 8.69 -1.04
C ALA A 2 -10.18 8.65 -2.32
N ASN A 3 -10.00 7.48 -2.92
CA ASN A 3 -9.24 7.29 -4.15
C ASN A 3 -7.81 7.89 -4.11
N ASN A 4 -7.09 7.70 -2.99
CA ASN A 4 -5.69 8.12 -2.85
C ASN A 4 -5.44 9.64 -3.01
N THR A 5 -6.47 10.48 -2.81
CA THR A 5 -6.38 11.94 -3.01
C THR A 5 -5.59 12.71 -1.94
N GLY A 6 -5.05 12.04 -0.92
CA GLY A 6 -4.41 12.70 0.22
C GLY A 6 -5.40 13.52 1.08
N ILE A 7 -5.17 13.66 2.38
CA ILE A 7 -5.90 14.57 3.28
C ILE A 7 -4.97 14.99 4.42
N ASN A 8 -5.33 16.04 5.17
CA ASN A 8 -4.58 16.48 6.36
C ASN A 8 -3.09 16.75 6.08
N GLY A 9 -2.77 17.26 4.89
CA GLY A 9 -1.40 17.56 4.46
C GLY A 9 -0.61 16.35 3.94
N PHE A 10 -1.16 15.14 3.97
CA PHE A 10 -0.55 13.97 3.35
C PHE A 10 -0.84 13.91 1.85
N GLU A 11 0.18 13.64 1.05
CA GLU A 11 0.07 13.23 -0.34
C GLU A 11 0.29 11.71 -0.47
N TYR A 12 -0.35 11.09 -1.46
CA TYR A 12 -0.14 9.68 -1.78
C TYR A 12 0.95 9.54 -2.85
N GLY A 13 1.79 8.52 -2.68
CA GLY A 13 2.68 8.07 -3.73
C GLY A 13 2.77 6.55 -3.80
N TYR A 14 3.32 6.07 -4.90
CA TYR A 14 3.46 4.65 -5.17
C TYR A 14 4.77 4.38 -5.90
N ASP A 15 5.60 3.53 -5.35
CA ASP A 15 6.78 3.01 -6.03
C ASP A 15 6.35 1.82 -6.91
N ALA A 16 6.35 2.02 -8.23
CA ALA A 16 5.92 1.01 -9.19
C ALA A 16 6.94 -0.13 -9.36
N GLN A 17 8.21 0.07 -9.01
CA GLN A 17 9.21 -0.99 -9.07
C GLN A 17 9.09 -1.91 -7.85
N ALA A 18 8.83 -1.34 -6.68
CA ALA A 18 8.63 -2.10 -5.44
C ALA A 18 7.20 -2.64 -5.28
N GLU A 19 6.25 -2.12 -6.05
CA GLU A 19 4.80 -2.33 -5.88
C GLU A 19 4.34 -1.99 -4.45
N ALA A 20 4.75 -0.81 -3.95
CA ALA A 20 4.53 -0.37 -2.57
C ALA A 20 4.00 1.08 -2.49
N PRO A 21 2.89 1.33 -1.76
CA PRO A 21 2.35 2.66 -1.52
C PRO A 21 2.99 3.33 -0.30
N TRP A 22 2.91 4.64 -0.27
CA TRP A 22 3.22 5.46 0.89
C TRP A 22 2.33 6.70 0.93
N VAL A 23 2.19 7.29 2.12
CA VAL A 23 1.68 8.65 2.27
C VAL A 23 2.69 9.49 3.03
N TRP A 24 2.89 10.72 2.56
CA TRP A 24 3.89 11.64 3.14
C TRP A 24 3.29 13.01 3.39
N ASN A 25 3.43 13.53 4.61
CA ASN A 25 3.18 14.93 4.90
C ASN A 25 4.51 15.69 4.88
N ARG A 26 4.75 16.47 3.82
CA ARG A 26 6.02 17.19 3.63
C ARG A 26 6.28 18.26 4.68
N SER A 27 5.23 18.82 5.28
CA SER A 27 5.34 19.90 6.27
C SER A 27 5.76 19.37 7.64
N THR A 28 5.24 18.21 8.06
CA THR A 28 5.57 17.58 9.34
C THR A 28 6.73 16.59 9.24
N GLY A 29 7.00 16.06 8.04
CA GLY A 29 7.98 15.00 7.80
C GLY A 29 7.45 13.60 8.08
N GLU A 30 6.18 13.44 8.44
CA GLU A 30 5.57 12.14 8.76
C GLU A 30 5.39 11.30 7.48
N LEU A 31 5.96 10.10 7.48
CA LEU A 31 5.90 9.13 6.38
C LEU A 31 5.32 7.81 6.88
N ILE A 32 4.34 7.27 6.17
CA ILE A 32 3.70 5.99 6.48
C ILE A 32 3.81 5.07 5.26
N THR A 33 4.35 3.86 5.48
CA THR A 33 4.36 2.75 4.52
C THR A 33 3.31 1.73 4.94
N PHE A 34 2.60 1.16 3.97
CA PHE A 34 1.48 0.26 4.21
C PHE A 34 1.18 -0.59 2.96
N ASP A 35 0.15 -1.45 3.03
CA ASP A 35 -0.45 -2.07 1.84
C ASP A 35 -1.74 -1.33 1.46
N ASP A 36 -1.93 -1.09 0.18
CA ASP A 36 -3.16 -0.52 -0.37
C ASP A 36 -3.79 -1.49 -1.38
N HIS A 37 -4.90 -1.06 -1.99
CA HIS A 37 -5.57 -1.85 -3.02
C HIS A 37 -4.63 -2.26 -4.16
N ARG A 38 -3.72 -1.39 -4.60
CA ARG A 38 -2.82 -1.67 -5.71
C ARG A 38 -1.75 -2.68 -5.32
N SER A 39 -1.08 -2.51 -4.19
CA SER A 39 -0.04 -3.47 -3.76
C SER A 39 -0.60 -4.85 -3.43
N VAL A 40 -1.80 -4.93 -2.84
CA VAL A 40 -2.45 -6.22 -2.57
C VAL A 40 -2.83 -6.93 -3.88
N LEU A 41 -3.26 -6.21 -4.92
CA LEU A 41 -3.47 -6.79 -6.25
C LEU A 41 -2.16 -7.30 -6.88
N ALA A 42 -1.05 -6.56 -6.72
CA ALA A 42 0.26 -7.01 -7.17
C ALA A 42 0.69 -8.29 -6.44
N LYS A 43 0.52 -8.37 -5.11
CA LYS A 43 0.77 -9.58 -4.31
C LYS A 43 -0.09 -10.76 -4.74
N GLY A 44 -1.37 -10.55 -5.00
CA GLY A 44 -2.27 -11.59 -5.51
C GLY A 44 -1.84 -12.10 -6.89
N SER A 45 -1.37 -11.21 -7.76
CA SER A 45 -0.84 -11.59 -9.08
C SER A 45 0.47 -12.37 -8.96
N TYR A 46 1.36 -11.93 -8.07
CA TYR A 46 2.61 -12.63 -7.75
C TYR A 46 2.37 -14.04 -7.21
N ALA A 47 1.48 -14.19 -6.21
CA ALA A 47 1.12 -15.48 -5.64
C ALA A 47 0.59 -16.46 -6.70
N LYS A 48 -0.31 -16.00 -7.58
CA LYS A 48 -0.80 -16.79 -8.71
C LYS A 48 0.32 -17.19 -9.68
N SER A 49 1.22 -16.26 -10.01
CA SER A 49 2.30 -16.52 -10.97
C SER A 49 3.26 -17.62 -10.52
N LEU A 50 3.42 -17.80 -9.21
CA LEU A 50 4.28 -18.80 -8.61
C LEU A 50 3.52 -20.06 -8.13
N GLY A 51 2.20 -20.10 -8.30
CA GLY A 51 1.37 -21.21 -7.80
C GLY A 51 1.37 -21.33 -6.28
N LEU A 52 1.50 -20.20 -5.55
CA LEU A 52 1.39 -20.21 -4.10
C LEU A 52 -0.05 -20.48 -3.66
N ALA A 53 -0.22 -21.08 -2.48
CA ALA A 53 -1.53 -21.48 -1.96
C ALA A 53 -2.48 -20.30 -1.70
N GLY A 54 -1.95 -19.11 -1.44
CA GLY A 54 -2.77 -17.92 -1.16
C GLY A 54 -1.99 -16.82 -0.44
N LEU A 55 -2.73 -15.94 0.22
CA LEU A 55 -2.22 -14.86 1.05
C LEU A 55 -2.86 -14.96 2.44
N PHE A 56 -2.19 -14.40 3.44
CA PHE A 56 -2.77 -14.13 4.75
C PHE A 56 -2.51 -12.64 5.10
N SER A 57 -3.28 -12.10 6.04
CA SER A 57 -3.13 -10.73 6.52
C SER A 57 -2.93 -10.69 8.03
N TRP A 58 -2.23 -9.65 8.48
CA TRP A 58 -2.04 -9.33 9.89
C TRP A 58 -2.21 -7.81 10.07
N GLU A 59 -2.90 -7.30 11.07
CA GLU A 59 -3.94 -7.96 11.88
C GLU A 59 -5.31 -7.48 11.41
N ILE A 60 -6.35 -8.19 11.80
CA ILE A 60 -7.69 -7.83 11.35
C ILE A 60 -8.22 -6.59 12.10
N ASP A 61 -7.74 -6.30 13.31
CA ASP A 61 -8.36 -5.30 14.18
C ASP A 61 -7.65 -4.92 15.51
N ALA A 62 -6.52 -5.53 15.89
CA ALA A 62 -6.15 -5.64 17.32
C ALA A 62 -5.96 -4.31 18.08
#